data_AF-W4HC97-F1
#
_entry.id   AF-W4HC97-F1
#
_cell.length_a   1.000
_cell.length_b   1.000
_cell.length_c   1.000
_cell.angle_alpha   90.00
_cell.angle_beta   90.00
_cell.angle_gamma   90.00
#
_symmetry.space_group_name_H-M   'P 1'
#
loop_
_entity.id
_entity.type
_entity.pdbx_description
1 polymer ?
#
loop_
_entity_poly.entity_id
_entity_poly.type
_entity_poly.pdbx_seq_one_letter_code
_entity_poly.pdbx_strand_id
1 'polypeptide(L)'
;MNTYMAPSMPKESQELIDDIASSVALAAQLDRAKRHSTGSNATDRRREQCRVSQRSFRERKKKEHEGIETTVQSLEEEVQRLEVQKAQLVRCVPLSTILVHQPDFDGGVPTKLVRKYISVFKSGYIPSKRRMSERQEKFIRAIAHEHINYNGSIGVHSILANWERYTNSFASVNMEALSCDVMKTDDGAIVRGVTKSTLKMNRQSINLFFPNCPDCLKPSLIGQNLVVIATMHWSFDEHDVLTLLSGRADFTNGLLALLRNPDDVEAVLARSRIIPPVVTHAPPASLNATDTTSFKMHVDFQS
;
A
#
# COMPACT_ATOMS: atom_id res chain seq x y z
N MET A 1 90.27 44.27 -87.58
CA MET A 1 89.80 43.93 -86.23
C MET A 1 88.81 45.02 -85.84
N ASN A 2 87.51 44.83 -86.12
CA ASN A 2 86.46 45.77 -85.71
C ASN A 2 85.28 44.96 -85.21
N THR A 3 85.29 44.77 -83.89
CA THR A 3 84.27 44.09 -83.10
C THR A 3 83.00 44.94 -83.15
N TYR A 4 81.99 44.50 -83.89
CA TYR A 4 80.68 45.15 -83.88
C TYR A 4 80.06 44.98 -82.49
N MET A 5 80.15 46.04 -81.69
CA MET A 5 79.42 46.18 -80.45
C MET A 5 77.93 46.05 -80.75
N ALA A 6 77.29 45.06 -80.14
CA ALA A 6 75.83 45.01 -80.06
C ALA A 6 75.33 46.35 -79.50
N PRO A 7 74.27 46.97 -80.07
CA PRO A 7 73.78 48.24 -79.58
C PRO A 7 73.38 48.06 -78.12
N SER A 8 74.08 48.77 -77.22
CA SER A 8 73.69 48.88 -75.82
C SER A 8 72.27 49.44 -75.80
N MET A 9 71.33 48.63 -75.31
CA MET A 9 70.01 49.08 -74.91
C MET A 9 70.15 50.39 -74.12
N PRO A 10 69.33 51.43 -74.41
CA PRO A 10 69.29 52.63 -73.59
C PRO A 10 68.99 52.23 -72.14
N LYS A 11 69.74 52.76 -71.18
CA LYS A 11 69.56 52.44 -69.74
C LYS A 11 68.11 52.66 -69.29
N GLU A 12 67.46 53.69 -69.84
CA GLU A 12 66.04 53.98 -69.62
C GLU A 12 65.10 52.86 -70.09
N SER A 13 65.43 52.15 -71.18
CA SER A 13 64.63 51.03 -71.68
C SER A 13 64.81 49.76 -70.84
N GLN A 14 66.00 49.55 -70.28
CA GLN A 14 66.27 48.43 -69.37
C GLN A 14 65.60 48.64 -68.01
N GLU A 15 65.69 49.85 -67.45
CA GLU A 15 64.97 50.23 -66.22
C GLU A 15 63.45 50.09 -66.40
N LEU A 16 62.90 50.47 -67.56
CA LEU A 16 61.46 50.31 -67.83
C LEU A 16 61.03 48.82 -67.84
N ILE A 17 61.85 47.93 -68.39
CA ILE A 17 61.58 46.48 -68.42
C ILE A 17 61.67 45.89 -67.02
N ASP A 18 62.66 46.29 -66.23
CA ASP A 18 62.84 45.81 -64.86
C ASP A 18 61.72 46.31 -63.94
N ASP A 19 61.23 47.55 -64.13
CA ASP A 19 60.05 48.09 -63.44
C ASP A 19 58.76 47.37 -63.81
N ILE A 20 58.56 47.05 -65.10
CA ILE A 20 57.42 46.25 -65.56
C ILE A 20 57.49 44.83 -64.97
N ALA A 21 58.67 44.20 -64.98
CA ALA A 21 58.86 42.87 -64.40
C ALA A 21 58.61 42.86 -62.89
N SER A 22 59.06 43.89 -62.17
CA SER A 22 58.80 44.12 -60.75
C SER A 22 57.31 44.32 -60.47
N SER A 23 56.62 45.13 -61.29
CA SER A 23 55.17 45.33 -61.22
C SER A 23 54.37 44.05 -61.46
N VAL A 24 54.76 43.24 -62.45
CA VAL A 24 54.12 41.94 -62.74
C VAL A 24 54.36 40.95 -61.60
N ALA A 25 55.57 40.91 -61.02
CA ALA A 25 55.88 40.10 -59.86
C ALA A 25 55.06 40.52 -58.62
N LEU A 26 54.91 41.82 -58.39
CA LEU A 26 54.10 42.38 -57.31
C LEU A 26 52.61 42.05 -57.51
N ALA A 27 52.11 42.14 -58.74
CA ALA A 27 50.74 41.75 -59.09
C ALA A 27 50.49 40.26 -58.84
N ALA A 28 51.43 39.39 -59.23
CA ALA A 28 51.33 37.95 -58.99
C ALA A 28 51.38 37.58 -57.49
N GLN A 29 52.17 38.31 -56.70
CA GLN A 29 52.21 38.17 -55.24
C GLN A 29 50.90 38.61 -54.58
N LEU A 30 50.34 39.75 -55.00
CA LEU A 30 49.03 40.22 -54.56
C LEU A 30 47.91 39.21 -54.87
N ASP A 31 47.97 38.59 -56.05
CA ASP A 31 46.98 37.60 -56.47
C ASP A 31 47.07 36.30 -55.66
N ARG A 32 48.28 35.83 -55.35
CA ARG A 32 48.49 34.70 -54.42
C ARG A 32 48.03 35.02 -53.01
N ALA A 33 48.33 36.22 -52.51
CA ALA A 33 47.90 36.66 -51.18
C ALA A 33 46.38 36.76 -51.08
N LYS A 34 45.71 37.29 -52.11
CA LYS A 34 44.25 37.32 -52.21
C LYS A 34 43.65 35.93 -52.21
N ARG A 35 44.17 34.99 -53.03
CA ARG A 35 43.67 33.60 -53.09
C ARG A 35 43.84 32.85 -51.77
N HIS A 36 44.99 33.00 -51.10
CA HIS A 36 45.25 32.41 -49.78
C HIS A 36 44.35 33.02 -48.70
N SER A 37 44.16 34.35 -48.71
CA SER A 37 43.23 35.05 -47.82
C SER A 37 41.78 34.60 -48.04
N THR A 38 41.32 34.49 -49.28
CA THR A 38 39.97 33.98 -49.59
C THR A 38 39.78 32.52 -49.22
N GLY A 39 40.82 31.68 -49.40
CA GLY A 39 40.81 30.28 -48.99
C GLY A 39 40.75 30.10 -47.47
N SER A 40 41.56 30.87 -46.72
CA SER A 40 41.54 30.93 -45.25
C SER A 40 40.19 31.41 -44.72
N ASN A 41 39.64 32.48 -45.31
CA ASN A 41 38.32 33.00 -44.95
C ASN A 41 37.18 32.01 -45.24
N ALA A 42 37.29 31.22 -46.33
CA ALA A 42 36.31 30.18 -46.65
C ALA A 42 36.39 28.99 -45.68
N THR A 43 37.59 28.56 -45.28
CA THR A 43 37.77 27.51 -44.27
C THR A 43 37.31 27.95 -42.89
N ASP A 44 37.59 29.19 -42.50
CA ASP A 44 37.14 29.75 -41.21
C ASP A 44 35.62 29.91 -41.17
N ARG A 45 34.99 30.36 -42.26
CA ARG A 45 33.52 30.38 -42.38
C ARG A 45 32.91 28.99 -42.23
N ARG A 46 33.50 27.96 -42.85
CA ARG A 46 32.99 26.58 -42.76
C ARG A 46 33.16 26.02 -41.35
N ARG A 47 34.27 26.34 -40.67
CA ARG A 47 34.53 25.94 -39.29
C ARG A 47 33.54 26.57 -38.33
N GLU A 48 33.23 27.85 -38.51
CA GLU A 48 32.23 28.55 -37.71
C GLU A 48 30.81 28.03 -37.99
N GLN A 49 30.45 27.75 -39.24
CA GLN A 49 29.18 27.11 -39.59
C GLN A 49 29.01 25.72 -38.97
N CYS A 50 30.07 24.90 -38.97
CA CYS A 50 30.07 23.60 -38.29
C CYS A 50 29.90 23.76 -36.78
N ARG A 51 30.57 24.74 -36.16
CA ARG A 51 30.47 25.03 -34.72
C ARG A 51 29.04 25.45 -34.35
N VAL A 52 28.44 26.36 -35.11
CA VAL A 52 27.07 26.83 -34.92
C VAL A 52 26.07 25.69 -35.14
N SER A 53 26.26 24.88 -36.18
CA SER A 53 25.39 23.72 -36.45
C SER A 53 25.50 22.65 -35.37
N GLN A 54 26.70 22.36 -34.87
CA GLN A 54 26.89 21.43 -33.76
C GLN A 54 26.27 21.94 -32.46
N ARG A 55 26.42 23.23 -32.14
CA ARG A 55 25.75 23.85 -30.99
C ARG A 55 24.23 23.73 -31.14
N SER A 56 23.69 24.13 -32.29
CA SER A 56 22.24 24.06 -32.57
C SER A 56 21.70 22.63 -32.51
N PHE A 57 22.45 21.65 -33.00
CA PHE A 57 22.08 20.25 -32.91
C PHE A 57 22.06 19.75 -31.46
N ARG A 58 23.08 20.10 -30.66
CA ARG A 58 23.14 19.75 -29.23
C ARG A 58 22.01 20.41 -28.45
N GLU A 59 21.71 21.68 -28.71
CA GLU A 59 20.59 22.39 -28.11
C GLU A 59 19.25 21.76 -28.49
N ARG A 60 19.05 21.39 -29.76
CA ARG A 60 17.84 20.69 -30.20
C ARG A 60 17.69 19.34 -29.52
N LYS A 61 18.76 18.55 -29.42
CA LYS A 61 18.76 17.26 -28.72
C LYS A 61 18.51 17.41 -27.23
N LYS A 62 19.09 18.43 -26.59
CA LYS A 62 18.84 18.75 -25.18
C LYS A 62 17.37 19.10 -24.96
N LYS A 63 16.81 19.99 -25.79
CA LYS A 63 15.40 20.40 -25.71
C LYS A 63 14.44 19.24 -25.98
N GLU A 64 14.77 18.36 -26.92
CA GLU A 64 14.02 17.12 -27.18
C GLU A 64 14.02 16.22 -25.95
N HIS A 65 15.19 16.02 -25.32
CA HIS A 65 15.31 15.21 -24.10
C HIS A 65 14.55 15.81 -22.92
N GLU A 66 14.73 17.11 -22.65
CA GLU A 66 13.97 17.86 -21.63
C GLU A 66 12.46 17.77 -21.86
N GLY A 67 12.03 17.82 -23.13
CA GLY A 67 10.62 17.64 -23.51
C GLY A 67 10.10 16.23 -23.23
N ILE A 68 10.91 15.20 -23.49
CA ILE A 68 10.58 13.81 -23.15
C ILE A 68 10.50 13.65 -21.62
N GLU A 69 11.48 14.14 -20.87
CA GLU A 69 11.49 14.07 -19.40
C GLU A 69 10.25 14.74 -18.80
N THR A 70 9.89 15.93 -19.29
CA THR A 70 8.68 16.64 -18.88
C THR A 70 7.41 15.83 -19.19
N THR A 71 7.37 15.18 -20.36
CA THR A 71 6.22 14.35 -20.75
C THR A 71 6.11 13.09 -19.89
N VAL A 72 7.23 12.43 -19.60
CA VAL A 72 7.28 11.26 -18.71
C VAL A 72 6.79 11.64 -17.32
N GLN A 73 7.30 12.73 -16.75
CA GLN A 73 6.85 13.22 -15.45
C GLN A 73 5.33 13.52 -15.45
N SER A 74 4.83 14.21 -16.48
CA SER A 74 3.39 14.50 -16.60
C SER A 74 2.54 13.25 -16.68
N LEU A 75 3.00 12.22 -17.40
CA LEU A 75 2.29 10.94 -17.52
C LEU A 75 2.33 10.13 -16.22
N GLU A 76 3.45 10.12 -15.51
CA GLU A 76 3.56 9.48 -14.20
C GLU A 76 2.60 10.11 -13.18
N GLU A 77 2.53 11.45 -13.15
CA GLU A 77 1.56 12.17 -12.33
C GLU A 77 0.12 11.85 -12.73
N GLU A 78 -0.16 11.72 -14.03
CA GLU A 78 -1.50 11.36 -14.53
C GLU A 78 -1.90 9.93 -14.17
N VAL A 79 -1.00 8.96 -14.34
CA VAL A 79 -1.21 7.57 -13.92
C VAL A 79 -1.48 7.51 -12.42
N GLN A 80 -0.72 8.24 -11.61
CA GLN A 80 -0.95 8.30 -10.17
C GLN A 80 -2.32 8.88 -9.83
N ARG A 81 -2.73 9.97 -10.49
CA ARG A 81 -4.08 10.55 -10.34
C ARG A 81 -5.18 9.56 -10.73
N LEU A 82 -5.03 8.89 -11.86
CA LEU A 82 -6.02 7.94 -12.37
C LEU A 82 -6.13 6.70 -11.48
N GLU A 83 -5.03 6.17 -10.95
CA GLU A 83 -5.08 5.06 -9.99
C GLU A 83 -5.78 5.46 -8.69
N VAL A 84 -5.55 6.69 -8.19
CA VAL A 84 -6.29 7.23 -7.03
C VAL A 84 -7.79 7.36 -7.35
N GLN A 85 -8.14 7.92 -8.51
CA GLN A 85 -9.54 8.10 -8.91
C GLN A 85 -10.25 6.76 -9.11
N LYS A 86 -9.59 5.79 -9.73
CA LYS A 86 -10.09 4.43 -9.88
C LYS A 86 -10.30 3.75 -8.52
N ALA A 87 -9.35 3.89 -7.60
CA ALA A 87 -9.49 3.36 -6.24
C ALA A 87 -10.70 3.98 -5.52
N GLN A 88 -10.91 5.29 -5.65
CA GLN A 88 -12.10 5.96 -5.11
C GLN A 88 -13.40 5.45 -5.74
N LEU A 89 -13.47 5.36 -7.07
CA LEU A 89 -14.68 4.91 -7.77
C LEU A 89 -15.06 3.48 -7.40
N VAL A 90 -14.10 2.56 -7.33
CA VAL A 90 -14.36 1.16 -6.92
C VAL A 90 -14.99 1.11 -5.52
N ARG A 91 -14.62 2.02 -4.62
CA ARG A 91 -15.14 2.11 -3.25
C ARG A 91 -16.53 2.70 -3.15
N CYS A 92 -17.08 3.26 -4.23
CA CYS A 92 -18.46 3.75 -4.26
C CYS A 92 -19.43 2.73 -4.86
N VAL A 93 -18.94 1.56 -5.33
CA VAL A 93 -19.79 0.56 -5.98
C VAL A 93 -20.39 -0.36 -4.92
N PRO A 94 -21.73 -0.39 -4.78
CA PRO A 94 -22.39 -1.31 -3.87
C PRO A 94 -22.16 -2.76 -4.27
N LEU A 95 -22.08 -3.64 -3.27
CA LEU A 95 -21.85 -5.08 -3.50
C LEU A 95 -22.89 -5.69 -4.45
N SER A 96 -24.15 -5.27 -4.37
CA SER A 96 -25.22 -5.74 -5.27
C SER A 96 -24.89 -5.50 -6.74
N THR A 97 -24.36 -4.32 -7.08
CA THR A 97 -23.92 -3.99 -8.44
C THR A 97 -22.73 -4.85 -8.86
N ILE A 98 -21.77 -5.08 -7.95
CA ILE A 98 -20.62 -5.97 -8.22
C ILE A 98 -21.12 -7.38 -8.55
N LEU A 99 -22.03 -7.94 -7.75
CA LEU A 99 -22.53 -9.30 -7.91
C LEU A 99 -23.35 -9.52 -9.20
N VAL A 100 -23.97 -8.47 -9.75
CA VAL A 100 -24.63 -8.54 -11.08
C VAL A 100 -23.61 -8.82 -12.19
N HIS A 101 -22.44 -8.19 -12.12
CA HIS A 101 -21.40 -8.31 -13.15
C HIS A 101 -20.37 -9.41 -12.84
N GLN A 102 -20.21 -9.75 -11.56
CA GLN A 102 -19.29 -10.76 -11.06
C GLN A 102 -19.96 -11.58 -9.93
N PRO A 103 -20.81 -12.56 -10.26
CA PRO A 103 -21.51 -13.38 -9.27
C PRO A 103 -20.58 -14.15 -8.34
N ASP A 104 -19.40 -14.53 -8.83
CA ASP A 104 -18.37 -15.27 -8.08
C ASP A 104 -17.38 -14.35 -7.33
N PHE A 105 -17.75 -13.09 -7.07
CA PHE A 105 -16.89 -12.15 -6.37
C PHE A 105 -16.56 -12.65 -4.95
N ASP A 106 -15.27 -12.90 -4.69
CA ASP A 106 -14.79 -13.53 -3.46
C ASP A 106 -14.61 -12.58 -2.28
N GLY A 107 -15.01 -11.31 -2.46
CA GLY A 107 -14.89 -10.24 -1.48
C GLY A 107 -13.51 -9.56 -1.41
N GLY A 108 -12.64 -9.79 -2.39
CA GLY A 108 -11.43 -9.00 -2.60
C GLY A 108 -10.39 -9.04 -1.47
N VAL A 109 -9.66 -7.94 -1.30
CA VAL A 109 -8.61 -7.80 -0.27
C VAL A 109 -9.16 -7.96 1.15
N PRO A 110 -10.26 -7.28 1.56
CA PRO A 110 -10.82 -7.41 2.90
C PRO A 110 -11.09 -8.86 3.31
N THR A 111 -11.71 -9.64 2.43
CA THR A 111 -12.06 -11.03 2.73
C THR A 111 -10.82 -11.93 2.84
N LYS A 112 -9.77 -11.66 2.04
CA LYS A 112 -8.47 -12.33 2.16
C LYS A 112 -7.79 -12.01 3.49
N LEU A 113 -7.87 -10.76 3.96
CA LEU A 113 -7.34 -10.36 5.27
C LEU A 113 -8.08 -11.07 6.41
N VAL A 114 -9.40 -11.21 6.33
CA VAL A 114 -10.19 -11.95 7.34
C VAL A 114 -9.82 -13.44 7.36
N ARG A 115 -9.76 -14.10 6.20
CA ARG A 115 -9.31 -15.51 6.12
C ARG A 115 -7.91 -15.67 6.71
N LYS A 116 -7.02 -14.69 6.45
CA LYS A 116 -5.68 -14.68 7.02
C LYS A 116 -5.68 -14.49 8.53
N TYR A 117 -6.51 -13.59 9.07
CA TYR A 117 -6.69 -13.40 10.51
C TYR A 117 -7.07 -14.72 11.19
N ILE A 118 -8.09 -15.41 10.65
CA ILE A 118 -8.55 -16.69 11.21
C ILE A 118 -7.42 -17.73 11.17
N SER A 119 -6.67 -17.81 10.07
CA SER A 119 -5.52 -18.71 9.95
C SER A 119 -4.38 -18.37 10.92
N VAL A 120 -4.07 -17.10 11.11
CA VAL A 120 -2.99 -16.60 11.97
C VAL A 120 -3.29 -16.85 13.45
N PHE A 121 -4.55 -16.75 13.85
CA PHE A 121 -5.00 -16.98 15.24
C PHE A 121 -5.63 -18.36 15.45
N LYS A 122 -5.53 -19.28 14.48
CA LYS A 122 -6.13 -20.62 14.53
C LYS A 122 -5.85 -21.34 15.85
N SER A 123 -4.62 -21.28 16.35
CA SER A 123 -4.22 -21.97 17.60
C SER A 123 -4.16 -21.03 18.81
N GLY A 124 -4.81 -19.88 18.74
CA GLY A 124 -4.75 -18.84 19.75
C GLY A 124 -3.48 -17.97 19.68
N TYR A 125 -3.18 -17.30 20.77
CA TYR A 125 -2.06 -16.36 20.92
C TYR A 125 -1.31 -16.67 22.21
N ILE A 126 0.00 -16.90 22.11
CA ILE A 126 0.87 -17.25 23.24
C ILE A 126 2.08 -16.31 23.23
N PRO A 127 2.11 -15.26 24.07
CA PRO A 127 3.19 -14.28 24.08
C PRO A 127 4.59 -14.90 24.25
N SER A 128 4.70 -15.96 25.06
CA SER A 128 5.97 -16.65 25.31
C SER A 128 6.54 -17.36 24.07
N LYS A 129 5.74 -17.64 23.04
CA LYS A 129 6.20 -18.19 21.76
C LYS A 129 6.66 -17.07 20.82
N ARG A 130 7.74 -16.38 21.21
CA ARG A 130 8.29 -15.15 20.59
C ARG A 130 8.11 -15.04 19.07
N ARG A 131 8.62 -16.01 18.30
CA ARG A 131 8.55 -15.98 16.83
C ARG A 131 7.12 -15.98 16.29
N MET A 132 6.21 -16.72 16.93
CA MET A 132 4.81 -16.78 16.52
C MET A 132 4.05 -15.55 16.99
N SER A 133 4.23 -15.13 18.25
CA SER A 133 3.58 -13.93 18.79
C SER A 133 3.97 -12.68 18.02
N GLU A 134 5.27 -12.46 17.75
CA GLU A 134 5.74 -11.32 16.92
C GLU A 134 5.10 -11.30 15.53
N ARG A 135 4.92 -12.47 14.90
CA ARG A 135 4.25 -12.57 13.60
C ARG A 135 2.77 -12.20 13.69
N GLN A 136 2.08 -12.65 14.73
CA GLN A 136 0.66 -12.37 14.97
C GLN A 136 0.46 -10.87 15.25
N GLU A 137 1.29 -10.29 16.11
CA GLU A 137 1.30 -8.87 16.42
C GLU A 137 1.59 -8.01 15.19
N LYS A 138 2.65 -8.32 14.44
CA LYS A 138 2.99 -7.59 13.22
C LYS A 138 1.86 -7.67 12.19
N PHE A 139 1.21 -8.83 12.07
CA PHE A 139 0.08 -8.99 11.17
C PHE A 139 -1.09 -8.09 11.57
N ILE A 140 -1.56 -8.15 12.82
CA ILE A 140 -2.72 -7.37 13.22
C ILE A 140 -2.46 -5.86 13.18
N ARG A 141 -1.25 -5.42 13.55
CA ARG A 141 -0.85 -4.01 13.47
C ARG A 141 -0.73 -3.50 12.04
N ALA A 142 -0.45 -4.38 11.08
CA ALA A 142 -0.36 -4.00 9.66
C ALA A 142 -1.74 -3.84 9.00
N ILE A 143 -2.79 -4.45 9.56
CA ILE A 143 -4.13 -4.44 8.96
C ILE A 143 -5.15 -3.62 9.74
N ALA A 144 -4.89 -3.32 11.01
CA ALA A 144 -5.84 -2.67 11.91
C ALA A 144 -5.42 -1.25 12.26
N HIS A 145 -6.42 -0.39 12.38
CA HIS A 145 -6.25 0.96 12.90
C HIS A 145 -5.73 0.90 14.35
N GLU A 146 -4.90 1.86 14.76
CA GLU A 146 -4.31 1.88 16.10
C GLU A 146 -5.38 1.87 17.20
N HIS A 147 -6.48 2.58 16.95
CA HIS A 147 -7.67 2.67 17.81
C HIS A 147 -8.83 1.75 17.39
N ILE A 148 -8.54 0.61 16.75
CA ILE A 148 -9.57 -0.38 16.39
C ILE A 148 -10.53 -0.67 17.55
N ASN A 149 -11.84 -0.63 17.29
CA ASN A 149 -12.85 -1.05 18.26
C ASN A 149 -13.00 -2.57 18.20
N TYR A 150 -12.77 -3.24 19.32
CA TYR A 150 -12.96 -4.68 19.49
C TYR A 150 -14.03 -4.96 20.54
N ASN A 151 -15.25 -5.28 20.11
CA ASN A 151 -16.40 -5.53 21.00
C ASN A 151 -16.58 -4.46 22.09
N GLY A 152 -16.32 -3.19 21.78
CA GLY A 152 -16.41 -2.06 22.70
C GLY A 152 -15.09 -1.63 23.35
N SER A 153 -14.05 -2.48 23.34
CA SER A 153 -12.72 -2.14 23.84
C SER A 153 -11.86 -1.52 22.73
N ILE A 154 -10.95 -0.61 23.07
CA ILE A 154 -10.16 0.12 22.06
C ILE A 154 -8.75 -0.47 21.94
N GLY A 155 -8.27 -0.57 20.71
CA GLY A 155 -6.88 -0.85 20.35
C GLY A 155 -6.54 -2.32 20.17
N VAL A 156 -5.46 -2.55 19.41
CA VAL A 156 -4.95 -3.89 19.05
C VAL A 156 -4.68 -4.77 20.27
N HIS A 157 -4.21 -4.17 21.38
CA HIS A 157 -3.92 -4.90 22.62
C HIS A 157 -5.16 -5.61 23.17
N SER A 158 -6.37 -5.06 22.99
CA SER A 158 -7.62 -5.67 23.44
C SER A 158 -7.91 -6.99 22.73
N ILE A 159 -7.58 -7.08 21.43
CA ILE A 159 -7.72 -8.30 20.63
C ILE A 159 -6.73 -9.36 21.13
N LEU A 160 -5.47 -8.97 21.29
CA LEU A 160 -4.40 -9.87 21.73
C LEU A 160 -4.63 -10.38 23.16
N ALA A 161 -5.03 -9.50 24.08
CA ALA A 161 -5.35 -9.86 25.46
C ALA A 161 -6.52 -10.86 25.52
N ASN A 162 -7.55 -10.69 24.67
CA ASN A 162 -8.63 -11.67 24.59
C ASN A 162 -8.11 -13.03 24.08
N TRP A 163 -7.31 -13.06 23.02
CA TRP A 163 -6.72 -14.31 22.54
C TRP A 163 -5.83 -14.99 23.58
N GLU A 164 -5.01 -14.22 24.28
CA GLU A 164 -4.18 -14.70 25.38
C GLU A 164 -5.05 -15.29 26.49
N ARG A 165 -6.15 -14.61 26.87
CA ARG A 165 -7.08 -15.08 27.89
C ARG A 165 -7.65 -16.46 27.56
N TYR A 166 -8.07 -16.69 26.33
CA TYR A 166 -8.53 -18.02 25.91
C TYR A 166 -7.37 -19.04 25.94
N THR A 167 -6.22 -18.68 25.38
CA THR A 167 -5.10 -19.62 25.19
C THR A 167 -4.43 -20.02 26.51
N ASN A 168 -4.37 -19.11 27.48
CA ASN A 168 -3.80 -19.37 28.80
C ASN A 168 -4.76 -20.15 29.72
N SER A 169 -6.05 -20.21 29.39
CA SER A 169 -7.07 -20.79 30.28
C SER A 169 -7.51 -22.18 29.85
N PHE A 170 -7.71 -22.38 28.55
CA PHE A 170 -8.11 -23.67 28.00
C PHE A 170 -6.88 -24.55 27.74
N ALA A 171 -7.04 -25.87 27.88
CA ALA A 171 -5.93 -26.80 27.63
C ALA A 171 -5.51 -26.82 26.15
N SER A 172 -6.44 -26.51 25.25
CA SER A 172 -6.16 -26.25 23.84
C SER A 172 -7.23 -25.34 23.24
N VAL A 173 -6.83 -24.51 22.29
CA VAL A 173 -7.70 -23.64 21.50
C VAL A 173 -7.45 -23.93 20.04
N ASN A 174 -8.52 -24.17 19.28
CA ASN A 174 -8.48 -24.24 17.82
C ASN A 174 -9.66 -23.47 17.24
N MET A 175 -9.42 -22.65 16.21
CA MET A 175 -10.44 -21.90 15.49
C MET A 175 -10.35 -22.20 13.99
N GLU A 176 -11.49 -22.40 13.35
CA GLU A 176 -11.61 -22.58 11.90
C GLU A 176 -12.74 -21.72 11.33
N ALA A 177 -12.62 -21.34 10.04
CA ALA A 177 -13.68 -20.65 9.33
C ALA A 177 -14.68 -21.68 8.80
N LEU A 178 -15.98 -21.44 9.03
CA LEU A 178 -17.08 -22.14 8.39
C LEU A 178 -17.56 -21.39 7.15
N SER A 179 -17.70 -20.07 7.26
CA SER A 179 -17.98 -19.17 6.12
C SER A 179 -17.24 -17.85 6.27
N CYS A 180 -17.06 -17.14 5.16
CA CYS A 180 -16.42 -15.83 5.12
C CYS A 180 -16.94 -15.09 3.89
N ASP A 181 -17.89 -14.19 4.15
CA ASP A 181 -18.77 -13.60 3.15
C ASP A 181 -18.67 -12.07 3.24
N VAL A 182 -18.47 -11.42 2.11
CA VAL A 182 -18.53 -9.95 2.04
C VAL A 182 -20.00 -9.53 2.10
N MET A 183 -20.32 -8.60 3.00
CA MET A 183 -21.67 -8.07 3.20
C MET A 183 -21.84 -6.71 2.54
N LYS A 184 -20.75 -5.95 2.43
CA LYS A 184 -20.69 -4.58 1.94
C LYS A 184 -19.31 -4.31 1.33
N THR A 185 -19.25 -3.48 0.30
CA THR A 185 -17.99 -3.04 -0.35
C THR A 185 -17.86 -1.53 -0.46
N ASP A 186 -18.99 -0.81 -0.46
CA ASP A 186 -19.05 0.64 -0.55
C ASP A 186 -18.65 1.30 0.78
N ASP A 187 -17.94 2.44 0.72
CA ASP A 187 -17.51 3.26 1.87
C ASP A 187 -16.92 2.43 3.03
N GLY A 188 -16.06 1.47 2.69
CA GLY A 188 -15.47 0.53 3.63
C GLY A 188 -16.18 -0.82 3.66
N ALA A 189 -15.40 -1.87 3.40
CA ALA A 189 -15.95 -3.21 3.31
C ALA A 189 -16.36 -3.76 4.69
N ILE A 190 -17.43 -4.57 4.71
CA ILE A 190 -17.81 -5.35 5.88
C ILE A 190 -17.77 -6.81 5.49
N VAL A 191 -16.97 -7.60 6.20
CA VAL A 191 -16.86 -9.03 6.00
C VAL A 191 -17.45 -9.74 7.21
N ARG A 192 -18.42 -10.61 6.97
CA ARG A 192 -19.01 -11.51 7.97
C ARG A 192 -18.30 -12.85 7.89
N GLY A 193 -17.81 -13.34 9.02
CA GLY A 193 -17.27 -14.68 9.13
C GLY A 193 -18.01 -15.49 10.19
N VAL A 194 -18.31 -16.74 9.86
CA VAL A 194 -18.77 -17.72 10.84
C VAL A 194 -17.58 -18.60 11.18
N THR A 195 -17.23 -18.67 12.46
CA THR A 195 -16.11 -19.48 12.94
C THR A 195 -16.59 -20.57 13.88
N LYS A 196 -15.87 -21.68 13.87
CA LYS A 196 -16.01 -22.76 14.85
C LYS A 196 -14.76 -22.82 15.70
N SER A 197 -14.94 -22.67 17.00
CA SER A 197 -13.88 -22.78 17.99
C SER A 197 -14.05 -24.06 18.79
N THR A 198 -12.99 -24.86 18.89
CA THR A 198 -12.91 -26.03 19.76
C THR A 198 -12.02 -25.70 20.95
N LEU A 199 -12.61 -25.64 22.14
CA LEU A 199 -11.96 -25.23 23.38
C LEU A 199 -11.90 -26.41 24.33
N LYS A 200 -10.71 -26.93 24.62
CA LYS A 200 -10.56 -28.06 25.56
C LYS A 200 -10.60 -27.57 27.00
N MET A 201 -11.66 -27.93 27.69
CA MET A 201 -11.96 -27.47 29.04
C MET A 201 -11.05 -28.14 30.06
N ASN A 202 -10.66 -27.36 31.07
CA ASN A 202 -9.92 -27.79 32.25
C ASN A 202 -10.42 -27.00 33.47
N ARG A 203 -9.90 -27.29 34.67
CA ARG A 203 -10.30 -26.59 35.91
C ARG A 203 -10.08 -25.07 35.83
N GLN A 204 -9.00 -24.62 35.21
CA GLN A 204 -8.67 -23.20 35.08
C GLN A 204 -9.68 -22.47 34.19
N SER A 205 -9.99 -23.00 33.00
CA SER A 205 -10.99 -22.43 32.10
C SER A 205 -12.37 -22.33 32.75
N ILE A 206 -12.80 -23.37 33.49
CA ILE A 206 -14.08 -23.35 34.21
C ILE A 206 -14.09 -22.25 35.26
N ASN A 207 -13.06 -22.18 36.11
CA ASN A 207 -13.00 -21.16 37.16
C ASN A 207 -12.95 -19.73 36.60
N LEU A 208 -12.30 -19.52 35.44
CA LEU A 208 -12.16 -18.20 34.85
C LEU A 208 -13.39 -17.76 34.03
N PHE A 209 -13.96 -18.66 33.23
CA PHE A 209 -15.05 -18.34 32.31
C PHE A 209 -16.44 -18.62 32.90
N PHE A 210 -16.55 -19.61 33.78
CA PHE A 210 -17.81 -20.07 34.39
C PHE A 210 -17.67 -20.14 35.92
N PRO A 211 -17.41 -19.01 36.59
CA PRO A 211 -17.06 -19.00 38.02
C PRO A 211 -18.16 -19.57 38.92
N ASN A 212 -19.44 -19.53 38.49
CA ASN A 212 -20.56 -20.09 39.25
C ASN A 212 -21.00 -21.49 38.78
N CYS A 213 -20.20 -22.14 37.93
CA CYS A 213 -20.45 -23.52 37.54
C CYS A 213 -20.61 -24.40 38.81
N PRO A 214 -21.76 -25.07 38.99
CA PRO A 214 -22.00 -25.95 40.13
C PRO A 214 -20.92 -27.03 40.25
N ASP A 215 -20.47 -27.33 41.47
CA ASP A 215 -19.39 -28.29 41.70
C ASP A 215 -19.72 -29.70 41.17
N CYS A 216 -21.00 -30.09 41.20
CA CYS A 216 -21.47 -31.36 40.63
C CYS A 216 -21.33 -31.42 39.10
N LEU A 217 -21.36 -30.28 38.40
CA LEU A 217 -21.24 -30.22 36.94
C LEU A 217 -19.79 -30.14 36.47
N LYS A 218 -18.86 -29.64 37.29
CA LYS A 218 -17.44 -29.49 36.91
C LYS A 218 -16.80 -30.79 36.35
N PRO A 219 -16.99 -31.98 36.96
CA PRO A 219 -16.41 -33.22 36.44
C PRO A 219 -16.90 -33.57 35.03
N SER A 220 -18.14 -33.22 34.68
CA SER A 220 -18.71 -33.48 33.34
C SER A 220 -18.10 -32.58 32.26
N LEU A 221 -17.57 -31.41 32.64
CA LEU A 221 -16.99 -30.43 31.73
C LEU A 221 -15.46 -30.60 31.59
N ILE A 222 -14.76 -31.00 32.65
CA ILE A 222 -13.29 -31.12 32.63
C ILE A 222 -12.86 -32.16 31.58
N GLY A 223 -11.93 -31.78 30.72
CA GLY A 223 -11.38 -32.62 29.66
C GLY A 223 -12.21 -32.66 28.39
N GLN A 224 -13.45 -32.13 28.39
CA GLN A 224 -14.32 -32.09 27.22
C GLN A 224 -13.91 -30.99 26.24
N ASN A 225 -14.30 -31.17 24.98
CA ASN A 225 -14.15 -30.18 23.93
C ASN A 225 -15.45 -29.38 23.81
N LEU A 226 -15.43 -28.14 24.28
CA LEU A 226 -16.51 -27.20 24.06
C LEU A 226 -16.42 -26.63 22.64
N VAL A 227 -17.41 -26.94 21.81
CA VAL A 227 -17.53 -26.39 20.45
C VAL A 227 -18.39 -25.13 20.51
N VAL A 228 -17.83 -24.02 20.06
CA VAL A 228 -18.48 -22.70 20.06
C VAL A 228 -18.54 -22.17 18.64
N ILE A 229 -19.74 -21.86 18.18
CA ILE A 229 -19.93 -21.17 16.90
C ILE A 229 -19.99 -19.67 17.17
N ALA A 230 -19.25 -18.88 16.41
CA ALA A 230 -19.27 -17.44 16.51
C ALA A 230 -19.56 -16.79 15.15
N THR A 231 -20.37 -15.75 15.16
CA THR A 231 -20.50 -14.84 14.02
C THR A 231 -19.71 -13.59 14.32
N MET A 232 -18.76 -13.25 13.46
CA MET A 232 -17.85 -12.13 13.60
C MET A 232 -17.98 -11.19 12.38
N HIS A 233 -17.81 -9.90 12.61
CA HIS A 233 -17.82 -8.87 11.58
C HIS A 233 -16.53 -8.06 11.65
N TRP A 234 -15.83 -8.01 10.52
CA TRP A 234 -14.66 -7.19 10.30
C TRP A 234 -15.08 -6.02 9.41
N SER A 235 -15.06 -4.81 9.96
CA SER A 235 -15.41 -3.59 9.22
C SER A 235 -14.12 -2.83 8.94
N PHE A 236 -13.92 -2.53 7.67
CA PHE A 236 -12.79 -1.79 7.15
C PHE A 236 -13.23 -0.37 6.83
N ASP A 237 -12.31 0.58 6.92
CA ASP A 237 -12.53 1.90 6.35
C ASP A 237 -12.30 1.90 4.84
N GLU A 238 -12.41 3.09 4.25
CA GLU A 238 -12.15 3.29 2.83
C GLU A 238 -10.74 2.89 2.42
N HIS A 239 -9.76 2.88 3.32
CA HIS A 239 -8.36 2.54 3.04
C HIS A 239 -8.03 1.06 3.25
N ASP A 240 -9.05 0.20 3.35
CA ASP A 240 -8.90 -1.22 3.68
C ASP A 240 -8.22 -1.45 5.05
N VAL A 241 -8.32 -0.48 5.97
CA VAL A 241 -7.82 -0.60 7.33
C VAL A 241 -8.95 -1.06 8.24
N LEU A 242 -8.72 -2.12 9.02
CA LEU A 242 -9.70 -2.68 9.95
C LEU A 242 -9.94 -1.71 11.11
N THR A 243 -11.15 -1.18 11.22
CA THR A 243 -11.54 -0.17 12.23
C THR A 243 -12.46 -0.73 13.32
N LEU A 244 -13.24 -1.77 13.00
CA LEU A 244 -14.14 -2.44 13.93
C LEU A 244 -14.08 -3.94 13.75
N LEU A 245 -13.86 -4.65 14.85
CA LEU A 245 -14.00 -6.10 14.96
C LEU A 245 -15.03 -6.42 16.04
N SER A 246 -16.19 -6.91 15.63
CA SER A 246 -17.23 -7.34 16.56
C SER A 246 -17.54 -8.82 16.37
N GLY A 247 -18.07 -9.46 17.40
CA GLY A 247 -18.51 -10.84 17.27
C GLY A 247 -19.31 -11.34 18.45
N ARG A 248 -20.19 -12.29 18.18
CA ARG A 248 -20.99 -12.99 19.17
C ARG A 248 -20.75 -14.48 19.07
N ALA A 249 -20.43 -15.08 20.19
CA ALA A 249 -20.13 -16.49 20.32
C ALA A 249 -21.26 -17.21 21.07
N ASP A 250 -21.67 -18.36 20.56
CA ASP A 250 -22.76 -19.18 21.09
C ASP A 250 -22.21 -20.28 22.00
N PHE A 251 -22.05 -19.93 23.27
CA PHE A 251 -21.66 -20.88 24.31
C PHE A 251 -22.83 -21.73 24.80
N THR A 252 -24.07 -21.26 24.62
CA THR A 252 -25.28 -21.95 25.08
C THR A 252 -25.44 -23.27 24.35
N ASN A 253 -25.42 -23.26 23.01
CA ASN A 253 -25.54 -24.50 22.24
C ASN A 253 -24.34 -25.43 22.44
N GLY A 254 -23.14 -24.87 22.60
CA GLY A 254 -21.94 -25.64 22.91
C GLY A 254 -22.05 -26.39 24.24
N LEU A 255 -22.51 -25.73 25.30
CA LEU A 255 -22.70 -26.34 26.62
C LEU A 255 -23.89 -27.31 26.64
N LEU A 256 -24.97 -26.99 25.92
CA LEU A 256 -26.14 -27.87 25.81
C LEU A 256 -25.77 -29.21 25.16
N ALA A 257 -24.88 -29.22 24.18
CA ALA A 257 -24.37 -30.46 23.58
C ALA A 257 -23.61 -31.35 24.57
N LEU A 258 -22.94 -30.74 25.57
CA LEU A 258 -22.17 -31.46 26.60
C LEU A 258 -23.05 -31.93 27.76
N LEU A 259 -23.88 -31.03 28.30
CA LEU A 259 -24.66 -31.25 29.52
C LEU A 259 -26.01 -31.93 29.24
N ARG A 260 -26.56 -31.74 28.04
CA ARG A 260 -27.86 -32.29 27.60
C ARG A 260 -29.04 -31.91 28.49
N ASN A 261 -28.89 -30.83 29.26
CA ASN A 261 -29.90 -30.31 30.17
C ASN A 261 -29.84 -28.76 30.14
N PRO A 262 -30.93 -28.07 29.76
CA PRO A 262 -30.95 -26.62 29.70
C PRO A 262 -30.77 -25.95 31.07
N ASP A 263 -31.28 -26.54 32.16
CA ASP A 263 -31.16 -25.97 33.51
C ASP A 263 -29.69 -25.97 33.98
N ASP A 264 -28.97 -27.05 33.65
CA ASP A 264 -27.53 -27.16 33.93
C ASP A 264 -26.72 -26.13 33.11
N VAL A 265 -27.12 -25.90 31.86
CA VAL A 265 -26.50 -24.87 31.00
C VAL A 265 -26.72 -23.48 31.58
N GLU A 266 -27.94 -23.16 32.01
CA GLU A 266 -28.25 -21.89 32.66
C GLU A 266 -27.41 -21.70 33.93
N ALA A 267 -27.32 -22.72 34.78
CA ALA A 267 -26.52 -22.68 35.99
C ALA A 267 -25.03 -22.43 35.71
N VAL A 268 -24.48 -23.02 34.64
CA VAL A 268 -23.08 -22.78 34.23
C VAL A 268 -22.88 -21.39 33.65
N LEU A 269 -23.85 -20.87 32.88
CA LEU A 269 -23.78 -19.56 32.26
C LEU A 269 -24.08 -18.41 33.23
N ALA A 270 -24.68 -18.70 34.39
CA ALA A 270 -24.99 -17.72 35.42
C ALA A 270 -23.75 -16.91 35.84
N ARG A 271 -23.75 -15.61 35.54
CA ARG A 271 -22.61 -14.68 35.71
C ARG A 271 -21.30 -15.19 35.12
N SER A 272 -21.39 -15.92 34.01
CA SER A 272 -20.24 -16.29 33.20
C SER A 272 -19.49 -15.04 32.72
N ARG A 273 -18.18 -15.19 32.53
CA ARG A 273 -17.27 -14.12 32.10
C ARG A 273 -16.85 -14.35 30.66
N ILE A 274 -17.76 -14.79 29.79
CA ILE A 274 -17.43 -15.12 28.40
C ILE A 274 -16.95 -13.87 27.66
N ILE A 275 -17.66 -12.76 27.86
CA ILE A 275 -17.32 -11.47 27.29
C ILE A 275 -16.25 -10.83 28.18
N PRO A 276 -15.07 -10.45 27.64
CA PRO A 276 -14.10 -9.70 28.41
C PRO A 276 -14.71 -8.37 28.88
N PRO A 277 -14.36 -7.86 30.08
CA PRO A 277 -14.80 -6.54 30.52
C PRO A 277 -14.38 -5.49 29.48
N VAL A 278 -15.29 -4.59 29.12
CA VAL A 278 -14.94 -3.46 28.27
C VAL A 278 -13.97 -2.58 29.05
N VAL A 279 -12.72 -2.50 28.59
CA VAL A 279 -11.73 -1.59 29.17
C VAL A 279 -11.82 -0.28 28.39
N THR A 280 -12.60 0.66 28.90
CA THR A 280 -12.59 2.03 28.40
C THR A 280 -11.29 2.69 28.85
N HIS A 281 -10.28 2.68 27.99
CA HIS A 281 -9.22 3.67 28.10
C HIS A 281 -9.83 5.02 27.70
N ALA A 282 -9.87 5.96 28.65
CA ALA A 282 -10.30 7.32 28.37
C ALA A 282 -9.46 7.85 27.19
N PRO A 283 -10.08 8.48 26.17
CA PRO A 283 -9.33 9.09 25.09
C PRO A 283 -8.36 10.14 25.69
N PRO A 284 -7.15 10.31 25.14
CA PRO A 284 -6.29 11.41 25.53
C PRO A 284 -7.07 12.71 25.36
N ALA A 285 -7.08 13.54 26.40
CA ALA A 285 -7.78 14.80 26.43
C ALA A 285 -7.14 15.79 25.44
N SER A 286 -7.54 15.71 24.18
CA SER A 286 -7.47 16.78 23.20
C SER A 286 -8.17 16.36 21.92
N LEU A 287 -9.42 16.77 21.78
CA LEU A 287 -9.95 17.36 20.55
C LEU A 287 -11.27 18.03 20.90
N ASN A 288 -11.30 19.32 20.59
CA ASN A 288 -12.32 20.27 20.99
C ASN A 288 -13.72 19.79 20.64
N ALA A 289 -14.64 20.10 21.56
CA ALA A 289 -16.07 20.07 21.33
C ALA A 289 -16.43 20.83 20.05
N THR A 290 -17.04 20.13 19.10
CA THR A 290 -18.21 20.58 18.34
C THR A 290 -18.79 19.39 17.59
N ASP A 291 -20.13 19.39 17.50
CA ASP A 291 -20.99 18.46 16.76
C ASP A 291 -21.32 17.12 17.42
N THR A 292 -22.07 17.28 18.51
CA THR A 292 -23.10 16.31 18.91
C THR A 292 -24.24 16.33 17.88
N THR A 293 -24.25 15.38 16.94
CA THR A 293 -25.49 14.94 16.30
C THR A 293 -25.74 13.47 16.65
N SER A 294 -26.66 13.31 17.61
CA SER A 294 -27.19 12.05 18.10
C SER A 294 -27.84 11.25 16.96
N PHE A 295 -27.19 10.19 16.49
CA PHE A 295 -27.88 9.09 15.79
C PHE A 295 -28.12 7.93 16.77
N LYS A 296 -29.28 7.96 17.42
CA LYS A 296 -29.87 6.79 18.07
C LYS A 296 -30.45 5.90 16.97
N MET A 297 -29.78 4.80 16.62
CA MET A 297 -30.46 3.68 15.96
C MET A 297 -31.04 2.78 17.05
N HIS A 298 -32.35 2.94 17.28
CA HIS A 298 -33.18 1.89 17.85
C HIS A 298 -33.28 0.77 16.80
N VAL A 299 -32.85 -0.43 17.16
CA VAL A 299 -33.16 -1.63 16.36
C VAL A 299 -34.01 -2.51 17.25
N ASP A 300 -35.32 -2.35 17.11
CA ASP A 300 -36.31 -3.31 17.57
C ASP A 300 -36.18 -4.57 16.73
N PHE A 301 -35.86 -5.69 17.36
CA PHE A 301 -36.06 -7.01 16.76
C PHE A 301 -37.41 -7.54 17.27
N GLN A 302 -38.41 -7.49 16.38
CA GLN A 302 -39.64 -8.27 16.54
C GLN A 302 -39.49 -9.64 15.85
N SER A 303 -39.88 -10.65 16.64
CA SER A 303 -40.25 -12.05 16.32
C SER A 303 -39.19 -12.98 15.73
#